data_AF-A0A7L5YZ12-F1
#
_entry.id   AF-A0A7L5YZ12-F1
#
_cell.length_a   1.000
_cell.length_b   1.000
_cell.length_c   1.000
_cell.angle_alpha   90.00
_cell.angle_beta   90.00
_cell.angle_gamma   90.00
#
_symmetry.space_group_name_H-M   'P 1'
#
loop_
_entity.id
_entity.type
_entity.pdbx_description
1 polymer ?
#
loop_
_entity_poly.entity_id
_entity_poly.type
_entity_poly.pdbx_seq_one_letter_code
_entity_poly.pdbx_strand_id
1 'polypeptide(L)' 'MTTAELLEQARKLSREQQLQLAHDLYIEADGPYEESAVVEAAWATEIGQRLQGIVDGTEAGIPHDDVMRRFGL' A
#
# COMPACT_ATOMS: atom_id res chain seq x y z
N MET A 1 -19.15 -13.02 22.46
CA MET A 1 -18.66 -13.51 21.18
C MET A 1 -17.15 -13.59 21.25
N THR A 2 -16.55 -14.73 20.91
CA THR A 2 -15.10 -14.97 20.95
C THR A 2 -14.45 -14.64 19.62
N THR A 3 -13.13 -14.48 19.59
CA THR A 3 -12.37 -14.31 18.33
C THR A 3 -12.56 -15.50 17.38
N ALA A 4 -12.71 -16.72 17.91
CA ALA A 4 -12.97 -17.90 17.10
C ALA A 4 -14.35 -17.81 16.41
N GLU A 5 -15.38 -17.39 17.15
CA GLU A 5 -16.73 -17.20 16.61
C GLU A 5 -16.79 -16.09 15.55
N LEU A 6 -15.99 -15.03 15.69
CA LEU A 6 -15.84 -13.97 14.69
C LEU A 6 -15.17 -14.46 13.40
N LEU A 7 -14.09 -15.23 13.53
CA LEU A 7 -13.38 -15.79 12.37
C LEU A 7 -14.23 -16.80 11.60
N GLU A 8 -15.04 -17.60 12.30
CA GLU A 8 -15.99 -18.49 11.63
C GLU A 8 -17.06 -17.73 10.85
N GLN A 9 -17.50 -16.57 11.33
CA GLN A 9 -18.44 -15.72 10.61
C GLN A 9 -17.77 -15.06 9.40
N ALA A 10 -16.56 -14.52 9.54
CA ALA A 10 -15.80 -13.93 8.44
C ALA A 10 -15.53 -14.94 7.31
N ARG A 11 -15.30 -16.21 7.64
CA ARG A 11 -15.11 -17.29 6.66
C ARG A 11 -16.37 -17.62 5.83
N LYS A 12 -17.57 -17.25 6.30
CA LYS A 12 -18.83 -17.45 5.56
C LYS A 12 -19.09 -16.38 4.50
N LEU A 13 -18.34 -15.28 4.53
CA LEU A 13 -18.44 -14.20 3.55
C LEU A 13 -17.93 -14.64 2.17
N SER A 14 -18.38 -13.95 1.11
CA SER A 14 -17.77 -14.09 -0.21
C SER A 14 -16.31 -13.62 -0.20
N ARG A 15 -15.52 -14.01 -1.20
CA ARG A 15 -14.12 -13.58 -1.31
C ARG A 15 -13.98 -12.05 -1.35
N GLU A 16 -14.87 -11.38 -2.05
CA GLU A 16 -14.89 -9.91 -2.14
C GLU A 16 -15.19 -9.28 -0.78
N GLN A 17 -16.19 -9.79 -0.07
CA GLN A 17 -16.55 -9.32 1.27
C GLN A 17 -15.45 -9.58 2.30
N GLN A 18 -14.72 -10.70 2.18
CA GLN A 18 -13.55 -10.97 3.03
C GLN A 18 -12.44 -9.94 2.80
N LEU A 19 -12.19 -9.58 1.54
CA LEU A 19 -11.18 -8.58 1.20
C LEU A 19 -11.58 -7.19 1.70
N GLN A 20 -12.84 -6.82 1.55
CA GLN A 20 -13.36 -5.55 2.09
C GLN A 20 -13.25 -5.51 3.62
N LEU A 21 -13.68 -6.57 4.32
CA LEU A 21 -13.57 -6.65 5.77
C LEU A 21 -12.11 -6.56 6.24
N ALA A 22 -11.18 -7.23 5.55
CA ALA A 22 -9.76 -7.16 5.88
C ALA A 22 -9.19 -5.75 5.66
N HIS A 23 -9.59 -5.08 4.58
CA HIS A 23 -9.23 -3.69 4.30
C HIS A 23 -9.74 -2.77 5.41
N ASP A 24 -11.02 -2.83 5.76
CA ASP A 24 -11.62 -1.93 6.75
C ASP A 24 -11.00 -2.13 8.13
N LEU A 25 -10.78 -3.38 8.54
CA LEU A 25 -10.07 -3.68 9.80
C LEU A 25 -8.62 -3.19 9.80
N TYR A 26 -7.95 -3.25 8.65
CA TYR A 26 -6.60 -2.72 8.50
C TYR A 26 -6.61 -1.19 8.67
N ILE A 27 -7.55 -0.48 8.05
CA ILE A 27 -7.69 0.98 8.19
C ILE A 27 -8.06 1.40 9.61
N GLU A 28 -8.99 0.69 10.25
CA GLU A 28 -9.37 0.97 11.63
C GLU A 28 -8.20 0.74 12.61
N ALA A 29 -7.38 -0.28 12.37
CA ALA A 29 -6.23 -0.61 13.22
C ALA A 29 -5.05 0.35 13.03
N ASP A 30 -4.83 0.86 11.81
CA ASP A 30 -3.75 1.78 11.47
C ASP A 30 -4.04 3.22 11.95
N GLY A 31 -5.27 3.49 12.41
CA GLY A 31 -5.71 4.82 12.85
C GLY A 31 -6.13 5.70 11.66
N PRO A 32 -6.59 6.95 11.90
CA PRO A 32 -6.88 7.85 10.80
C PRO A 32 -5.63 7.95 9.94
N TYR A 33 -5.77 7.72 8.63
CA TYR A 33 -4.72 8.02 7.68
C TYR A 33 -4.10 9.36 8.07
N GLU A 34 -2.77 9.39 8.20
CA GLU A 34 -1.99 10.62 8.05
C GLU A 34 -2.71 11.47 7.00
N GLU A 35 -3.04 12.73 7.33
CA GLU A 35 -3.83 13.59 6.43
C GLU A 35 -3.28 13.43 5.00
N SER A 36 -4.10 13.39 3.94
CA SER A 36 -3.62 13.13 2.57
C SER A 36 -2.37 13.95 2.24
N ALA A 37 -2.31 15.19 2.74
CA ALA A 37 -1.16 16.08 2.65
C ALA A 37 0.13 15.54 3.30
N VAL A 38 0.05 14.88 4.46
CA VAL A 38 1.19 14.26 5.14
C VAL A 38 1.66 13.00 4.41
N VAL A 39 0.75 12.16 3.94
CA VAL A 39 1.11 11.00 3.09
C VAL A 39 1.78 11.46 1.79
N GLU A 40 1.21 12.47 1.13
CA GLU A 40 1.77 13.07 -0.08
C GLU A 40 3.16 13.68 0.19
N ALA A 41 3.35 14.38 1.32
CA ALA A 41 4.63 14.94 1.70
C ALA A 41 5.69 13.87 1.98
N ALA A 42 5.30 12.76 2.62
CA ALA A 42 6.18 11.63 2.87
C ALA A 42 6.61 10.96 1.54
N TRP A 43 5.68 10.73 0.63
CA TRP A 43 5.98 10.19 -0.70
C TRP A 43 6.84 11.13 -1.54
N ALA A 44 6.58 12.43 -1.53
CA ALA A 44 7.39 13.42 -2.22
C ALA A 44 8.84 13.42 -1.71
N THR A 45 9.02 13.28 -0.39
CA THR A 45 10.33 13.18 0.25
C THR A 45 11.07 11.92 -0.20
N GLU A 46 10.41 10.76 -0.14
CA GLU A 46 10.97 9.48 -0.57
C GLU A 46 11.38 9.49 -2.05
N ILE A 47 10.50 10.02 -2.93
CA ILE A 47 10.78 10.16 -4.36
C ILE A 47 12.02 11.04 -4.56
N GLY A 48 12.11 12.17 -3.86
CA GLY A 48 13.27 13.06 -3.92
C GLY A 48 14.57 12.36 -3.51
N GLN A 49 14.54 11.59 -2.42
CA GLN A 49 15.70 10.84 -1.93
C GLN A 49 16.17 9.80 -2.95
N ARG A 50 15.25 9.03 -3.54
CA ARG A 50 15.58 8.02 -4.56
C ARG A 50 16.12 8.63 -5.85
N LEU A 51 15.51 9.72 -6.31
CA LEU A 51 16.02 10.46 -7.46
C LEU A 51 17.44 10.96 -7.23
N GLN A 52 17.72 11.47 -6.02
CA GLN A 52 19.08 11.87 -5.65
C GLN A 52 20.04 10.68 -5.62
N GLY A 53 19.62 9.53 -5.08
CA GLY A 53 20.42 8.30 -5.11
C GLY A 53 20.75 7.82 -6.52
N ILE A 54 19.84 7.99 -7.48
CA ILE A 54 20.09 7.70 -8.90
C ILE A 54 21.12 8.67 -9.48
N VAL A 55 21.00 9.98 -9.18
CA VAL A 55 21.95 11.01 -9.62
C VAL A 55 23.35 10.76 -9.04
N ASP A 56 23.42 10.38 -7.77
CA ASP A 56 24.66 10.10 -7.05
C ASP A 56 25.26 8.72 -7.38
N GLY A 57 24.52 7.89 -8.14
CA GLY A 57 24.94 6.54 -8.54
C GLY A 57 24.89 5.51 -7.41
N THR A 58 24.22 5.81 -6.30
CA THR A 58 24.01 4.88 -5.17
C THR A 58 22.77 4.01 -5.36
N GLU A 59 21.84 4.42 -6.23
CA GLU A 59 20.64 3.67 -6.60
C GLU A 59 20.54 3.46 -8.11
N ALA A 60 19.94 2.34 -8.51
CA ALA A 60 19.67 2.04 -9.91
C ALA A 60 18.21 2.38 -10.27
N GLY A 61 18.03 3.30 -11.22
CA GLY A 61 16.73 3.55 -11.83
C GLY A 61 16.38 2.47 -12.86
N ILE A 62 15.07 2.26 -13.07
CA ILE A 62 14.57 1.43 -14.18
C ILE A 62 14.03 2.39 -15.25
N PRO A 63 14.43 2.26 -16.53
CA PRO A 63 13.87 3.06 -17.61
C PRO A 63 12.35 2.93 -17.70
N HIS A 64 11.67 4.04 -17.98
CA HIS A 64 10.21 4.10 -18.02
C HIS A 64 9.60 3.05 -18.96
N ASP A 65 10.14 2.91 -20.18
CA ASP A 65 9.65 1.94 -21.16
C ASP A 65 9.72 0.49 -20.67
N ASP A 66 10.72 0.17 -19.84
CA ASP A 66 10.88 -1.16 -19.26
C ASP A 66 9.86 -1.41 -18.15
N VAL A 67 9.50 -0.37 -17.38
CA VAL A 67 8.42 -0.44 -16.39
C VAL A 67 7.08 -0.69 -17.09
N MET A 68 6.76 0.10 -18.12
CA MET A 68 5.50 -0.04 -18.88
C MET A 68 5.38 -1.44 -19.47
N ARG A 69 6.45 -1.94 -20.10
CA ARG A 69 6.50 -3.29 -20.68
C ARG A 69 6.31 -4.39 -19.64
N ARG A 70 6.92 -4.24 -18.44
CA ARG A 70 6.86 -5.24 -17.38
C ARG A 70 5.48 -5.37 -16.75
N PHE A 71 4.75 -4.27 -16.62
CA PHE A 71 3.47 -4.24 -15.91
C PHE A 71 2.25 -4.15 -16.83
N GLY A 72 2.44 -4.00 -18.15
CA GLY A 72 1.34 -3.92 -19.12
C GLY A 72 0.48 -2.66 -18.93
N LEU A 73 1.14 -1.56 -18.53
CA LEU A 73 0.54 -0.24 -18.38
C LEU A 73 0.60 0.55 -19.68
#